data_AF-A0A101JHZ4-F1
#
_entry.id   AF-A0A101JHZ4-F1
#
_cell.length_a   1.000
_cell.length_b   1.000
_cell.length_c   1.000
_cell.angle_alpha   90.00
_cell.angle_beta   90.00
_cell.angle_gamma   90.00
#
_symmetry.space_group_name_H-M   'P 1'
#
loop_
_entity.id
_entity.type
_entity.pdbx_description
1 polymer ?
#
loop_
_entity_poly.entity_id
_entity_poly.type
_entity_poly.pdbx_seq_one_letter_code
_entity_poly.pdbx_strand_id
1 'polypeptide(L)'
;MEDDPPPEFVDVIAAHERELRYEAVRLVGGDPVGQEIYQDLLVDLAAHWRRLCWWGRLTHSDAPGLYLRRRLLKRTAAWRDDQIYQVEVRVLRTPGGSPVPVSGPAASIALRKAAVIEGTARAGLRTLADAGVAWMHAWRQSQNRRVARLIIGSVILITTMVQYMSWLAGPGL
;
A
#
# COMPACT_ATOMS: atom_id res chain seq x y z
N MET A 1 -1.28 8.93 -22.91
CA MET A 1 -2.24 9.03 -21.80
C MET A 1 -3.30 7.99 -22.06
N GLU A 2 -3.15 6.82 -21.45
CA GLU A 2 -4.31 6.07 -20.99
C GLU A 2 -4.29 6.34 -19.49
N ASP A 3 -4.92 7.45 -19.09
CA ASP A 3 -4.87 7.96 -17.72
C ASP A 3 -5.80 7.19 -16.77
N ASP A 4 -6.69 6.37 -17.34
CA ASP A 4 -7.63 5.57 -16.58
C ASP A 4 -7.04 4.21 -16.17
N PRO A 5 -7.28 3.76 -14.93
CA PRO A 5 -6.86 2.43 -14.49
C PRO A 5 -7.56 1.35 -15.33
N PRO A 6 -6.88 0.22 -15.63
CA PRO A 6 -7.51 -0.90 -16.33
C PRO A 6 -8.78 -1.37 -15.59
N PRO A 7 -9.88 -1.73 -16.28
CA PRO A 7 -11.11 -2.15 -15.62
C PRO A 7 -10.89 -3.39 -14.74
N GLU A 8 -10.07 -4.33 -15.21
CA GLU A 8 -9.65 -5.52 -14.46
C GLU A 8 -8.97 -5.18 -13.12
N PHE A 9 -8.26 -4.06 -13.04
CA PHE A 9 -7.61 -3.59 -11.81
C PHE A 9 -8.65 -3.09 -10.81
N VAL A 10 -9.63 -2.33 -11.30
CA VAL A 10 -10.75 -1.82 -10.48
C VAL A 10 -11.57 -2.98 -9.94
N ASP A 11 -11.86 -4.00 -10.76
CA ASP A 11 -12.60 -5.19 -10.34
C ASP A 11 -11.89 -5.95 -9.22
N VAL A 12 -10.57 -6.13 -9.33
CA VAL A 12 -9.78 -6.79 -8.29
C VAL A 12 -9.77 -6.00 -6.99
N ILE A 13 -9.64 -4.67 -7.06
CA ILE A 13 -9.71 -3.82 -5.87
C ILE A 13 -11.10 -3.92 -5.25
N ALA A 14 -12.16 -3.77 -6.05
CA ALA A 14 -13.54 -3.83 -5.57
C ALA A 14 -13.83 -5.17 -4.88
N ALA A 15 -13.29 -6.29 -5.39
CA ALA A 15 -13.42 -7.60 -4.78
C ALA A 15 -12.75 -7.72 -3.40
N HIS A 16 -11.62 -7.02 -3.19
CA HIS A 16 -10.80 -7.16 -1.97
C HIS A 16 -10.87 -5.97 -1.01
N GLU A 17 -11.46 -4.84 -1.41
CA GLU A 17 -11.42 -3.57 -0.69
C GLU A 17 -11.92 -3.72 0.74
N ARG A 18 -13.09 -4.34 0.92
CA ARG A 18 -13.73 -4.45 2.23
C ARG A 18 -12.92 -5.32 3.19
N GLU A 19 -12.37 -6.43 2.68
CA GLU A 19 -11.52 -7.34 3.46
C GLU A 19 -10.22 -6.63 3.86
N LEU A 20 -9.54 -5.99 2.91
CA LEU A 20 -8.26 -5.33 3.15
C LEU A 20 -8.37 -4.16 4.13
N ARG A 21 -9.41 -3.33 4.02
CA ARG A 21 -9.64 -2.23 4.97
C ARG A 21 -9.90 -2.75 6.36
N TYR A 22 -10.76 -3.76 6.49
CA TYR A 22 -11.06 -4.37 7.78
C TYR A 22 -9.81 -4.99 8.41
N GLU A 23 -9.02 -5.74 7.63
CA GLU A 23 -7.79 -6.37 8.12
C GLU A 23 -6.72 -5.35 8.49
N ALA A 24 -6.54 -4.28 7.70
CA ALA A 24 -5.58 -3.23 8.00
C ALA A 24 -5.91 -2.53 9.32
N VAL A 25 -7.16 -2.12 9.52
CA VAL A 25 -7.62 -1.48 10.77
C VAL A 25 -7.48 -2.46 11.95
N ARG A 26 -7.88 -3.73 11.76
CA ARG A 26 -7.77 -4.77 12.79
C ARG A 26 -6.32 -5.02 13.21
N LEU A 27 -5.37 -5.05 12.27
CA LEU A 27 -3.97 -5.41 12.53
C LEU A 27 -3.17 -4.28 13.19
N VAL A 28 -3.56 -3.02 12.94
CA VAL A 28 -2.88 -1.82 13.42
C VAL A 28 -3.54 -1.24 14.68
N GLY A 29 -4.79 -1.61 14.96
CA GLY A 29 -5.51 -1.20 16.16
C GLY A 29 -6.12 0.21 16.09
N GLY A 30 -6.28 0.78 14.88
CA GLY A 30 -6.83 2.12 14.70
C GLY A 30 -7.05 2.52 13.24
N ASP A 31 -7.92 3.51 13.05
CA ASP A 31 -8.43 3.96 11.75
C ASP A 31 -7.41 4.77 10.91
N PRO A 32 -6.66 5.77 11.43
CA PRO A 32 -5.85 6.63 10.57
C PRO A 32 -4.67 5.88 9.92
N VAL A 33 -3.95 5.09 10.71
CA VAL A 33 -2.79 4.33 10.22
C VAL A 33 -3.21 3.15 9.35
N GLY A 34 -4.35 2.52 9.66
CA GLY A 34 -4.90 1.45 8.82
C GLY A 34 -5.20 1.94 7.38
N GLN A 35 -5.73 3.16 7.26
CA GLN A 35 -6.01 3.78 5.97
C GLN A 35 -4.73 4.11 5.19
N GLU A 36 -3.68 4.60 5.85
CA GLU A 36 -2.37 4.85 5.21
C GLU A 36 -1.75 3.55 4.66
N ILE A 37 -1.74 2.48 5.47
CA ILE A 37 -1.25 1.17 5.02
C ILE A 37 -2.07 0.66 3.83
N TYR A 38 -3.39 0.82 3.86
CA TYR A 38 -4.25 0.44 2.75
C TYR A 38 -3.91 1.21 1.46
N GLN A 39 -3.72 2.53 1.53
CA GLN A 39 -3.33 3.33 0.36
C GLN A 39 -1.97 2.93 -0.20
N ASP A 40 -0.98 2.70 0.66
CA ASP A 40 0.35 2.24 0.25
C ASP A 40 0.29 0.87 -0.45
N LEU A 41 -0.59 -0.03 0.00
CA LEU A 41 -0.81 -1.32 -0.65
C LEU A 41 -1.38 -1.17 -2.05
N LEU A 42 -2.32 -0.24 -2.26
CA LEU A 42 -2.87 0.02 -3.59
C LEU A 42 -1.81 0.58 -4.54
N VAL A 43 -0.96 1.50 -4.06
CA VAL A 43 0.16 2.05 -4.85
C VAL A 43 1.14 0.93 -5.25
N ASP A 44 1.50 0.06 -4.30
CA ASP A 44 2.37 -1.09 -4.57
C ASP A 44 1.74 -2.07 -5.56
N LEU A 45 0.44 -2.35 -5.43
CA LEU A 45 -0.30 -3.22 -6.35
C LEU A 45 -0.31 -2.63 -7.77
N ALA A 46 -0.65 -1.35 -7.91
CA ALA A 46 -0.66 -0.65 -9.18
C ALA A 46 0.72 -0.71 -9.87
N ALA A 47 1.80 -0.54 -9.11
CA ALA A 47 3.17 -0.62 -9.62
C ALA A 47 3.54 -2.01 -10.16
N HIS A 48 2.93 -3.07 -9.62
CA HIS A 48 3.21 -4.47 -10.00
C HIS A 48 2.13 -5.10 -10.88
N TRP A 49 1.06 -4.37 -11.20
CA TRP A 49 -0.14 -4.89 -11.85
C TRP A 49 0.16 -5.71 -13.10
N ARG A 50 0.88 -5.14 -14.08
CA ARG A 50 1.24 -5.84 -15.34
C ARG A 50 1.94 -7.16 -15.11
N ARG A 51 2.85 -7.22 -14.12
CA ARG A 51 3.56 -8.44 -13.78
C ARG A 51 2.59 -9.44 -13.14
N LEU A 52 1.78 -9.02 -12.19
CA LEU A 52 0.81 -9.89 -11.50
C LEU A 52 -0.23 -10.47 -12.46
N CYS A 53 -0.76 -9.70 -13.41
CA CYS A 53 -1.66 -10.21 -14.45
C CYS A 53 -0.98 -11.29 -15.30
N TRP A 54 0.26 -11.05 -15.71
CA TRP A 54 1.02 -12.03 -16.49
C TRP A 54 1.24 -13.32 -15.70
N TRP A 55 1.59 -13.21 -14.42
CA TRP A 55 1.73 -14.36 -13.53
C TRP A 55 0.41 -15.10 -13.30
N GLY A 56 -0.70 -14.37 -13.09
CA GLY A 56 -2.03 -14.95 -12.91
C GLY A 56 -2.50 -15.74 -14.13
N ARG A 57 -2.21 -15.25 -15.34
CA ARG A 57 -2.49 -16.00 -16.60
C ARG A 57 -1.68 -17.28 -16.71
N LEU A 58 -0.44 -17.28 -16.24
CA LEU A 58 0.42 -18.46 -16.23
C LEU A 58 -0.04 -19.49 -15.20
N THR A 59 -0.34 -19.06 -13.97
CA THR A 59 -0.62 -19.98 -12.86
C THR A 59 -2.11 -20.26 -12.64
N HIS A 60 -3.01 -19.62 -13.41
CA HIS A 60 -4.47 -19.72 -13.23
C HIS A 60 -4.91 -19.50 -11.77
N SER A 61 -4.18 -18.65 -11.05
CA SER A 61 -4.37 -18.41 -9.62
C SER A 61 -4.65 -16.93 -9.39
N ASP A 62 -5.33 -16.61 -8.29
CA ASP A 62 -5.53 -15.23 -7.82
C ASP A 62 -4.23 -14.63 -7.26
N ALA A 63 -3.28 -14.38 -8.18
CA ALA A 63 -2.00 -13.77 -7.87
C ALA A 63 -2.15 -12.36 -7.25
N PRO A 64 -3.09 -11.49 -7.69
CA PRO A 64 -3.32 -10.19 -7.06
C PRO A 64 -3.80 -10.31 -5.60
N GLY A 65 -4.79 -11.15 -5.30
CA GLY A 65 -5.29 -11.34 -3.93
C GLY A 65 -4.21 -11.89 -2.99
N LEU A 66 -3.46 -12.89 -3.43
CA LEU A 66 -2.33 -13.44 -2.68
C LEU A 66 -1.22 -12.41 -2.45
N TYR A 67 -0.93 -11.58 -3.45
CA TYR A 67 0.04 -10.50 -3.34
C TYR A 67 -0.39 -9.46 -2.29
N LEU A 68 -1.65 -9.03 -2.33
CA LEU A 68 -2.21 -8.06 -1.38
C LEU A 68 -2.13 -8.55 0.06
N ARG A 69 -2.57 -9.79 0.31
CA ARG A 69 -2.50 -10.40 1.66
C ARG A 69 -1.06 -10.50 2.15
N ARG A 70 -0.14 -11.00 1.32
CA ARG A 70 1.28 -11.11 1.69
C ARG A 70 1.90 -9.74 1.97
N ARG A 71 1.55 -8.73 1.18
CA ARG A 71 2.08 -7.37 1.33
C ARG A 71 1.52 -6.69 2.57
N LEU A 72 0.23 -6.86 2.87
CA LEU A 72 -0.41 -6.38 4.10
C LEU A 72 0.26 -6.96 5.34
N LEU A 73 0.46 -8.28 5.39
CA LEU A 73 1.17 -8.94 6.50
C LEU A 73 2.59 -8.39 6.66
N LYS A 74 3.32 -8.21 5.57
CA LYS A 74 4.69 -7.67 5.63
C LYS A 74 4.71 -6.22 6.13
N ARG A 75 3.81 -5.36 5.66
CA ARG A 75 3.74 -3.94 6.06
C ARG A 75 3.30 -3.79 7.51
N THR A 76 2.32 -4.58 7.95
CA THR A 76 1.87 -4.57 9.35
C THR A 76 2.94 -5.10 10.29
N ALA A 77 3.72 -6.12 9.88
CA ALA A 77 4.90 -6.56 10.63
C ALA A 77 5.95 -5.45 10.75
N ALA A 78 6.34 -4.83 9.64
CA ALA A 78 7.29 -3.71 9.66
C ALA A 78 6.79 -2.53 10.51
N TRP A 79 5.51 -2.20 10.40
CA TRP A 79 4.90 -1.16 11.23
C TRP A 79 4.98 -1.51 12.72
N ARG A 80 4.72 -2.77 13.10
CA ARG A 80 4.84 -3.22 14.49
C ARG A 80 6.28 -3.17 15.00
N ASP A 81 7.25 -3.46 14.13
CA ASP A 81 8.67 -3.37 14.47
C ASP A 81 9.12 -1.91 14.66
N ASP A 82 8.55 -0.98 13.87
CA ASP A 82 8.81 0.46 13.98
C ASP A 82 8.10 1.12 15.17
N GLN A 83 7.01 0.53 15.66
CA GLN A 83 6.38 0.98 16.90
C GLN A 83 7.28 0.65 18.08
N ILE A 84 8.04 1.65 18.55
CA ILE A 84 8.69 1.60 19.86
C ILE A 84 7.56 1.62 20.90
N TYR A 85 7.06 0.45 21.27
CA TYR A 85 6.16 0.33 22.41
C TYR A 85 6.90 0.87 23.62
N GLN A 86 6.49 2.03 24.13
CA GLN A 86 6.77 2.35 25.51
C GLN A 86 6.05 1.29 26.34
N VAL A 87 6.77 0.24 26.70
CA VAL A 87 6.31 -0.73 27.69
C VAL A 87 6.27 0.02 29.01
N GLU A 88 5.15 0.67 29.29
CA GLU A 88 4.86 1.17 30.63
C GLU A 88 4.67 -0.06 31.51
N VAL A 89 5.76 -0.53 32.13
CA VAL A 89 5.72 -1.59 33.13
C VAL A 89 5.03 -1.02 34.36
N ARG A 90 3.70 -0.97 34.33
CA ARG A 90 2.91 -0.75 35.53
C ARG A 90 3.01 -2.01 36.37
N VAL A 91 3.84 -1.94 37.41
CA VAL A 91 3.79 -2.90 38.51
C VAL A 91 2.41 -2.77 39.15
N LEU A 92 1.48 -3.61 38.73
CA LEU A 92 0.18 -3.76 39.37
C LEU A 92 0.43 -4.25 40.80
N ARG A 93 0.45 -3.32 41.77
CA ARG A 93 0.24 -3.70 43.17
C ARG A 93 -1.16 -4.32 43.26
N THR A 94 -1.21 -5.56 43.73
CA THR A 94 -2.44 -6.32 43.99
C THR A 94 -3.45 -5.43 44.72
N PRO A 95 -4.60 -5.07 44.11
CA PRO A 95 -5.57 -4.20 44.75
C PRO A 95 -6.27 -4.97 45.87
N GLY A 96 -6.18 -4.47 47.11
CA GLY A 96 -7.18 -4.82 48.14
C GLY A 96 -8.56 -4.41 47.63
N GLY A 97 -9.48 -5.37 47.63
CA GLY A 97 -10.74 -5.30 46.90
C GLY A 97 -11.58 -4.06 47.17
N SER A 98 -12.05 -3.42 46.09
CA SER A 98 -13.24 -2.59 46.09
C SER A 98 -13.92 -2.71 44.71
N PRO A 99 -15.15 -3.22 44.61
CA PRO A 99 -15.85 -3.36 43.33
C PRO A 99 -16.36 -2.00 42.84
N VAL A 100 -15.91 -1.59 41.66
CA VAL A 100 -16.44 -0.41 40.95
C VAL A 100 -17.61 -0.87 40.06
N PRO A 101 -18.82 -0.27 40.18
CA PRO A 101 -19.94 -0.59 39.30
C PRO A 101 -19.69 -0.05 37.88
N VAL A 102 -19.74 -0.95 36.91
CA VAL A 102 -19.71 -0.63 35.46
C VAL A 102 -21.12 -0.18 35.05
N SER A 103 -21.33 1.13 34.95
CA SER A 103 -22.54 1.72 34.36
C SER A 103 -22.25 2.24 32.95
N GLY A 104 -23.01 1.73 31.97
CA GLY A 104 -23.53 2.53 30.86
C GLY A 104 -23.21 2.06 29.44
N PRO A 105 -24.23 1.64 28.66
CA PRO A 105 -24.20 1.68 27.20
C PRO A 105 -24.89 2.97 26.72
N ALA A 106 -24.11 4.02 26.48
CA ALA A 106 -24.57 5.22 25.78
C ALA A 106 -23.94 5.30 24.39
N ALA A 107 -24.30 4.36 23.52
CA ALA A 107 -24.01 4.48 22.08
C ALA A 107 -24.87 5.63 21.53
N SER A 108 -24.21 6.76 21.21
CA SER A 108 -24.90 7.97 20.78
C SER A 108 -25.75 7.74 19.52
N ILE A 109 -26.94 8.33 19.50
CA ILE A 109 -27.93 8.26 18.42
C ILE A 109 -27.37 8.76 17.06
N ALA A 110 -26.30 9.56 17.09
CA ALA A 110 -25.59 10.03 15.89
C ALA A 110 -24.91 8.89 15.12
N LEU A 111 -24.38 7.87 15.82
CA LEU A 111 -23.71 6.72 15.22
C LEU A 111 -24.71 5.75 14.57
N ARG A 112 -25.96 5.74 15.06
CA ARG A 112 -27.04 4.90 14.52
C ARG A 112 -27.68 5.50 13.26
N LYS A 113 -27.58 6.82 13.03
CA LYS A 113 -28.07 7.48 11.80
C LYS A 113 -27.06 7.48 10.64
N ALA A 114 -25.77 7.33 10.90
CA ALA A 114 -24.76 7.24 9.84
C ALA A 114 -24.86 5.95 9.00
N ALA A 115 -25.55 4.92 9.52
CA ALA A 115 -25.75 3.64 8.83
C ALA A 115 -26.84 3.65 7.73
N VAL A 116 -27.58 4.76 7.56
CA VAL A 116 -28.80 4.81 6.71
C VAL A 116 -28.57 5.54 5.37
N ILE A 117 -27.34 5.97 5.05
CA ILE A 117 -27.05 6.54 3.73
C ILE A 117 -26.63 5.41 2.77
N GLU A 118 -27.62 4.80 2.14
CA GLU A 118 -27.47 3.89 1.00
C GLU A 118 -26.65 4.55 -0.12
N GLY A 119 -25.61 3.93 -0.70
CA GLY A 119 -25.04 2.62 -0.41
C GLY A 119 -24.25 2.03 -1.57
N THR A 120 -24.47 2.44 -2.82
CA THR A 120 -23.87 1.74 -3.97
C THR A 120 -23.21 2.65 -5.01
N ALA A 121 -23.79 3.80 -5.35
CA ALA A 121 -23.19 4.70 -6.35
C ALA A 121 -21.92 5.42 -5.86
N ARG A 122 -21.89 5.84 -4.59
CA ARG A 122 -20.72 6.52 -3.98
C ARG A 122 -19.60 5.56 -3.60
N ALA A 123 -19.91 4.29 -3.35
CA ALA A 123 -18.90 3.28 -3.04
C ALA A 123 -18.01 3.05 -4.26
N GLY A 124 -18.60 2.77 -5.42
CA GLY A 124 -17.85 2.63 -6.68
C GLY A 124 -17.04 3.87 -7.05
N LEU A 125 -17.57 5.08 -6.81
CA LEU A 125 -16.84 6.33 -7.03
C LEU A 125 -15.62 6.50 -6.11
N ARG A 126 -15.73 6.06 -4.84
CA ARG A 126 -14.59 6.10 -3.90
C ARG A 126 -13.54 5.07 -4.28
N THR A 127 -13.95 3.84 -4.61
CA THR A 127 -13.04 2.80 -5.09
C THR A 127 -12.32 3.24 -6.36
N LEU A 128 -13.03 3.88 -7.30
CA LEU A 128 -12.46 4.41 -8.53
C LEU A 128 -11.50 5.59 -8.27
N ALA A 129 -11.84 6.49 -7.35
CA ALA A 129 -10.95 7.58 -6.95
C ALA A 129 -9.66 7.04 -6.28
N ASP A 130 -9.78 6.09 -5.35
CA ASP A 130 -8.65 5.47 -4.68
C ASP A 130 -7.76 4.69 -5.67
N ALA A 131 -8.39 3.95 -6.60
CA ALA A 131 -7.70 3.26 -7.68
C ALA A 131 -6.96 4.24 -8.61
N GLY A 132 -7.60 5.35 -8.98
CA GLY A 132 -7.02 6.37 -9.85
C GLY A 132 -5.82 7.07 -9.20
N VAL A 133 -5.93 7.46 -7.93
CA VAL A 133 -4.82 8.07 -7.17
C VAL A 133 -3.66 7.09 -7.05
N ALA A 134 -3.93 5.82 -6.68
CA ALA A 134 -2.90 4.80 -6.59
C ALA A 134 -2.20 4.56 -7.94
N TRP A 135 -2.98 4.50 -9.04
CA TRP A 135 -2.47 4.32 -10.39
C TRP A 135 -1.58 5.47 -10.83
N MET A 136 -2.00 6.72 -10.56
CA MET A 136 -1.22 7.92 -10.86
C MET A 136 0.12 7.92 -10.11
N HIS A 137 0.11 7.57 -8.82
CA HIS A 137 1.34 7.48 -8.01
C HIS A 137 2.29 6.38 -8.52
N ALA A 138 1.75 5.20 -8.83
CA ALA A 138 2.52 4.11 -9.39
C ALA A 138 3.11 4.46 -10.77
N TRP A 139 2.32 5.12 -11.62
CA TRP A 139 2.76 5.57 -12.93
C TRP A 139 3.92 6.56 -12.81
N ARG A 140 3.78 7.56 -11.93
CA ARG A 140 4.83 8.56 -11.66
C ARG A 140 6.11 7.92 -11.14
N GLN A 141 5.99 6.94 -10.25
CA GLN A 141 7.15 6.18 -9.76
C GLN A 141 7.79 5.33 -10.88
N SER A 142 6.99 4.73 -11.75
CA SER A 142 7.48 3.97 -12.90
C SER A 142 8.23 4.87 -13.90
N GLN A 143 7.71 6.08 -14.11
CA GLN A 143 8.31 7.07 -14.99
C GLN A 143 9.65 7.56 -14.42
N ASN A 144 9.70 7.85 -13.11
CA ASN A 144 10.95 8.20 -12.43
C ASN A 144 12.00 7.10 -12.56
N ARG A 145 11.63 5.83 -12.44
CA ARG A 145 12.58 4.71 -12.65
C ARG A 145 13.07 4.62 -14.09
N ARG A 146 12.22 4.90 -15.08
CA ARG A 146 12.64 4.96 -16.50
C ARG A 146 13.64 6.09 -16.72
N VAL A 147 13.35 7.29 -16.21
CA VAL A 147 14.24 8.45 -16.29
C VAL A 147 15.57 8.15 -15.59
N ALA A 148 15.54 7.60 -14.38
CA ALA A 148 16.74 7.23 -13.64
C ALA A 148 17.61 6.22 -14.40
N ARG A 149 17.00 5.20 -15.04
CA ARG A 149 17.74 4.24 -15.89
C ARG A 149 18.37 4.91 -17.10
N LEU A 150 17.69 5.88 -17.73
CA LEU A 150 18.25 6.64 -18.84
C LEU A 150 19.45 7.49 -18.39
N ILE A 151 19.35 8.14 -17.24
CA ILE A 151 20.46 8.91 -16.65
C ILE A 151 21.64 7.99 -16.32
N ILE A 152 21.41 6.85 -15.67
CA ILE A 152 22.47 5.89 -15.37
C ILE A 152 23.11 5.37 -16.66
N GLY A 153 22.29 5.01 -17.66
CA GLY A 153 22.78 4.56 -18.96
C GLY A 153 23.62 5.62 -19.68
N SER A 154 23.22 6.89 -19.63
CA SER A 154 24.00 7.99 -20.23
C SER A 154 25.31 8.23 -19.50
N VAL A 155 25.32 8.19 -18.17
CA VAL A 155 26.55 8.32 -17.37
C VAL A 155 27.53 7.19 -17.67
N ILE A 156 27.04 5.95 -17.75
CA ILE A 156 27.88 4.79 -18.11
C ILE A 156 28.45 5.02 -19.52
N LEU A 157 27.60 5.34 -20.50
CA LEU A 157 28.02 5.56 -21.89
C LEU A 157 29.11 6.63 -22.00
N ILE A 158 28.91 7.79 -21.36
CA ILE A 158 29.88 8.90 -21.35
C ILE A 158 31.20 8.45 -20.72
N THR A 159 31.14 7.77 -19.57
CA THR A 159 32.33 7.29 -18.86
C THR A 159 33.10 6.29 -19.71
N THR A 160 32.41 5.34 -20.35
CA THR A 160 33.03 4.35 -21.25
C THR A 160 33.65 5.02 -22.48
N MET A 161 32.99 6.04 -23.05
CA MET A 161 33.51 6.79 -24.19
C MET A 161 34.77 7.56 -23.82
N VAL A 162 34.81 8.23 -22.67
CA VAL A 162 36.01 8.93 -22.17
C VAL A 162 37.14 7.95 -21.93
N GLN A 163 36.88 6.81 -21.27
CA GLN A 163 37.90 5.77 -21.07
C GLN A 163 38.46 5.25 -22.39
N TYR A 164 37.60 5.01 -23.38
CA TYR A 164 37.99 4.54 -24.70
C TYR A 164 38.85 5.57 -25.46
N MET A 165 38.46 6.84 -25.43
CA MET A 165 39.24 7.93 -26.05
C MET A 165 40.58 8.13 -25.36
N SER A 166 40.64 8.05 -24.04
CA SER A 166 41.89 8.10 -23.28
C SER A 166 42.81 6.93 -23.58
N TRP A 167 42.26 5.74 -23.84
CA TRP A 167 43.03 4.57 -24.27
C TRP A 167 43.60 4.76 -25.68
N LEU A 168 42.81 5.29 -26.61
CA LEU A 168 43.26 5.61 -27.98
C LEU A 168 44.29 6.75 -28.03
N ALA A 169 44.18 7.72 -27.14
CA ALA A 169 45.12 8.84 -27.01
C ALA A 169 46.37 8.49 -26.20
N GLY A 170 46.37 7.33 -25.52
CA GLY A 170 47.55 6.80 -24.84
C GLY A 170 48.67 6.55 -25.85
N PRO A 171 49.94 6.88 -25.51
CA PRO A 171 51.03 6.92 -26.47
C PRO A 171 51.24 5.54 -27.09
N GLY A 172 50.87 5.42 -28.36
CA GLY A 172 51.47 4.43 -29.24
C GLY A 172 52.97 4.70 -29.27
N LEU A 173 53.73 3.67 -28.88
CA LEU A 173 55.17 3.51 -29.02
C LEU A 173 55.78 4.30 -30.20
#